data_AF-A0A218QI88-F1
#
_entry.id   AF-A0A218QI88-F1
#
_cell.length_a   1.000
_cell.length_b   1.000
_cell.length_c   1.000
_cell.angle_alpha   90.00
_cell.angle_beta   90.00
_cell.angle_gamma   90.00
#
_symmetry.space_group_name_H-M   'P 1'
#
loop_
_entity.id
_entity.type
_entity.pdbx_description
1 polymer ?
#
loop_
_entity_poly.entity_id
_entity_poly.type
_entity_poly.pdbx_seq_one_letter_code
_entity_poly.pdbx_strand_id
1 'polypeptide(L)' 'MPIKSITYKRIKNLGNYESKTLEATSIVNESDDAARELEELIAFVENNLFPPQAVSPLVENSAFRPEAQSDEGDTPF' A
#
# COMPACT_ATOMS: atom_id res chain seq x y z
N MET A 1 -13.69 33.78 -14.35
CA MET A 1 -14.05 33.46 -12.95
C MET A 1 -14.11 31.95 -12.83
N PRO A 2 -13.69 31.35 -11.70
CA PRO A 2 -13.89 29.92 -11.48
C PRO A 2 -15.39 29.61 -11.42
N ILE A 3 -15.79 28.52 -12.06
CA ILE A 3 -17.21 28.26 -12.30
C ILE A 3 -17.74 27.30 -11.25
N LYS A 4 -16.93 26.29 -10.86
CA LYS A 4 -17.28 25.30 -9.85
C LYS A 4 -16.04 24.79 -9.12
N SER A 5 -16.23 24.32 -7.89
CA SER A 5 -15.22 23.57 -7.14
C SER A 5 -15.66 22.12 -7.00
N ILE A 6 -14.70 21.20 -7.10
CA ILE A 6 -14.89 19.77 -6.85
C ILE A 6 -14.08 19.42 -5.61
N THR A 7 -14.72 18.81 -4.61
CA THR A 7 -14.06 18.34 -3.39
C THR A 7 -14.21 16.84 -3.29
N TYR A 8 -13.11 16.14 -3.02
CA TYR A 8 -13.09 14.70 -2.81
C TYR A 8 -12.45 14.39 -1.45
N LYS A 9 -13.13 13.54 -0.67
CA LYS A 9 -12.70 13.13 0.67
C LYS A 9 -12.70 11.62 0.78
N ARG A 10 -11.65 11.06 1.37
CA ARG A 10 -11.56 9.64 1.67
C ARG A 10 -11.00 9.38 3.07
N ILE A 11 -11.50 8.30 3.67
CA ILE A 11 -11.13 7.86 5.02
C ILE A 11 -10.54 6.46 4.90
N LYS A 12 -9.34 6.28 5.44
CA LYS A 12 -8.67 5.00 5.61
C LYS A 12 -8.74 4.61 7.08
N ASN A 13 -9.43 3.51 7.36
CA ASN A 13 -9.44 2.92 8.69
C ASN A 13 -8.12 2.18 8.94
N LEU A 14 -7.46 2.46 10.06
CA LEU A 14 -6.19 1.84 10.43
C LEU A 14 -6.36 0.72 11.47
N GLY A 15 -7.57 0.54 11.99
CA GLY A 15 -7.84 -0.32 13.14
C GLY A 15 -7.61 0.44 14.45
N ASN A 16 -7.83 -0.21 15.60
CA ASN A 16 -7.58 0.36 16.93
C ASN A 16 -8.23 1.73 17.20
N TYR A 17 -9.42 1.99 16.63
CA TYR A 17 -10.10 3.29 16.70
C TYR A 17 -9.35 4.45 16.01
N GLU A 18 -8.35 4.15 15.19
CA GLU A 18 -7.58 5.11 14.42
C GLU A 18 -8.02 5.15 12.95
N SER A 19 -8.06 6.35 12.39
CA SER A 19 -8.34 6.58 10.98
C SER A 19 -7.45 7.69 10.43
N LYS A 20 -7.11 7.60 9.14
CA LYS A 20 -6.45 8.64 8.38
C LYS A 20 -7.44 9.20 7.36
N THR A 21 -7.70 10.49 7.41
CA THR A 21 -8.58 11.18 6.47
C THR A 21 -7.78 12.08 5.57
N LEU A 22 -8.13 12.13 4.29
CA LEU A 22 -7.58 13.10 3.35
C LEU A 22 -8.72 13.70 2.53
N GLU A 23 -8.68 15.01 2.36
CA GLU A 23 -9.62 15.81 1.58
C GLU A 23 -8.80 16.71 0.65
N ALA A 24 -9.21 16.76 -0.61
CA ALA A 24 -8.61 17.61 -1.63
C ALA A 24 -9.72 18.34 -2.39
N THR A 25 -9.41 19.54 -2.88
CA THR A 25 -10.34 20.36 -3.66
C THR A 25 -9.65 20.87 -4.91
N SER A 26 -10.28 20.75 -6.08
CA SER A 26 -9.87 21.38 -7.34
C SER A 26 -10.89 22.45 -7.76
N ILE A 27 -10.41 23.46 -8.47
CA ILE A 27 -11.21 24.54 -9.03
C ILE A 27 -11.30 24.32 -10.55
N VAL A 28 -12.53 24.20 -11.06
CA VAL A 28 -12.79 23.90 -12.47
C VAL A 28 -13.36 25.14 -13.17
N ASN A 29 -12.70 25.57 -14.24
CA ASN A 29 -13.14 26.67 -15.11
C ASN A 29 -14.03 26.15 -16.26
N GLU A 30 -14.61 27.05 -17.04
CA GLU A 30 -15.54 26.72 -18.15
C GLU A 30 -14.91 25.83 -19.23
N SER A 31 -13.62 26.02 -19.45
CA SER A 31 -12.82 25.31 -20.44
C SER A 31 -12.30 23.96 -19.96
N ASP A 32 -12.40 23.69 -18.66
CA ASP A 32 -11.72 22.56 -18.04
C ASP A 32 -12.63 21.33 -18.06
N ASP A 33 -12.03 20.16 -18.24
CA ASP A 33 -12.76 18.90 -18.18
C ASP A 33 -12.96 18.49 -16.72
N ALA A 34 -14.16 18.76 -16.20
CA ALA A 34 -14.54 18.42 -14.84
C ALA A 34 -14.37 16.93 -14.49
N ALA A 35 -14.54 16.03 -15.46
CA ALA A 35 -14.40 14.59 -15.23
C ALA A 35 -12.92 14.24 -15.04
N ARG A 36 -12.05 14.77 -15.90
CA ARG A 36 -10.61 14.61 -15.77
C ARG A 36 -10.07 15.20 -14.46
N GLU A 37 -10.49 16.41 -14.10
CA GLU A 37 -10.12 17.05 -12.83
C GLU A 37 -10.52 16.20 -11.62
N LEU A 38 -11.71 15.58 -11.65
CA LEU A 38 -12.14 14.66 -10.61
C LEU A 38 -11.28 13.39 -10.56
N GLU A 39 -10.94 12.80 -11.70
CA GLU A 39 -10.06 11.62 -11.77
C GLU A 39 -8.67 11.91 -11.18
N GLU A 40 -8.10 13.06 -11.51
CA GLU A 40 -6.81 13.51 -10.96
C GLU A 40 -6.89 13.72 -9.45
N LEU A 41 -8.00 14.29 -8.95
CA LEU A 41 -8.24 14.49 -7.52
C LEU A 41 -8.40 13.17 -6.76
N ILE A 42 -9.11 12.19 -7.35
CA ILE A 42 -9.25 10.84 -6.79
C ILE A 42 -7.89 10.15 -6.74
N ALA A 43 -7.14 10.15 -7.85
CA ALA A 43 -5.83 9.53 -7.92
C ALA A 43 -4.86 10.14 -6.89
N PHE A 44 -4.88 11.47 -6.73
CA PHE A 44 -4.10 12.15 -5.71
C PHE A 44 -4.44 11.65 -4.29
N VAL A 45 -5.73 11.63 -3.93
CA VAL A 45 -6.16 11.20 -2.60
C VAL A 45 -5.86 9.72 -2.36
N GLU A 46 -6.08 8.87 -3.37
CA GLU A 46 -5.80 7.44 -3.29
C GLU A 46 -4.31 7.15 -3.13
N ASN A 47 -3.44 7.75 -3.93
CA ASN A 47 -1.99 7.54 -3.84
C ASN A 47 -1.40 7.97 -2.48
N ASN A 48 -2.00 8.98 -1.84
CA ASN A 48 -1.55 9.45 -0.52
C ASN A 48 -2.09 8.62 0.67
N LEU A 49 -3.25 7.98 0.51
CA LEU A 49 -3.84 7.11 1.54
C LEU A 49 -3.42 5.64 1.39
N PHE A 50 -3.29 5.17 0.16
CA PHE A 50 -3.02 3.79 -0.24
C PHE A 50 -1.83 3.75 -1.21
N PRO A 51 -0.63 4.16 -0.77
CA PRO A 51 0.54 4.06 -1.63
C PRO A 51 0.75 2.60 -2.06
N PRO A 52 1.14 2.36 -3.32
CA PRO A 52 1.43 1.01 -3.79
C PRO A 52 2.49 0.38 -2.88
N GLN A 53 2.20 -0.82 -2.37
CA GLN A 53 3.15 -1.53 -1.54
C GLN A 53 4.34 -1.91 -2.41
N ALA A 54 5.54 -1.51 -1.99
CA ALA A 54 6.76 -2.06 -2.58
C ALA A 54 6.72 -3.57 -2.37
N VAL A 55 6.78 -4.34 -3.46
CA VAL A 55 6.98 -5.78 -3.39
C VAL A 55 8.36 -6.03 -2.79
N SER A 56 8.42 -6.32 -1.49
CA SER A 56 9.65 -6.81 -0.88
C SER A 56 9.97 -8.17 -1.52
N PRO A 57 11.15 -8.37 -2.13
CA PRO A 57 11.54 -9.69 -2.60
C PRO A 57 11.51 -10.66 -1.41
N LEU A 58 10.80 -11.77 -1.57
CA LEU A 58 10.76 -12.87 -0.62
C LEU A 58 12.20 -13.27 -0.28
N VAL A 59 12.62 -13.02 0.96
CA VAL A 59 13.86 -13.59 1.50
C VAL A 59 13.60 -15.07 1.71
N GLU A 60 14.02 -15.89 0.74
CA GLU A 60 13.98 -17.34 0.80
C GLU A 60 14.99 -17.82 1.85
N ASN A 61 14.54 -17.92 3.11
CA ASN A 61 15.33 -18.50 4.19
C ASN A 61 15.39 -20.02 4.02
N SER A 62 16.27 -20.48 3.15
CA SER A 62 16.71 -21.87 3.02
C SER A 62 17.66 -22.22 4.17
N ALA A 63 17.13 -22.43 5.37
CA ALA A 63 17.94 -22.86 6.51
C ALA A 63 17.19 -23.87 7.40
N PHE A 64 17.30 -25.16 7.07
CA PHE A 64 17.58 -26.18 8.08
C PHE A 64 18.14 -27.46 7.44
N ARG A 65 19.41 -27.75 7.70
CA ARG A 65 20.08 -29.00 7.34
C ARG A 65 20.51 -29.66 8.66
N PRO A 66 19.91 -30.78 9.09
CA PRO A 66 20.52 -31.62 10.11
C PRO A 66 21.37 -32.69 9.41
N GLU A 67 22.69 -32.60 9.58
CA GLU A 67 23.62 -33.70 9.33
C GLU A 67 23.39 -34.78 10.40
N ALA A 68 22.81 -35.91 10.03
CA ALA A 68 22.85 -37.11 10.86
C ALA A 68 24.16 -37.85 10.58
N GLN A 69 25.17 -37.61 11.41
CA GLN A 69 26.31 -38.52 11.56
C GLN A 69 25.81 -39.82 12.21
N SER A 70 25.70 -40.89 11.43
CA SER A 70 25.63 -42.25 11.95
C SER A 70 27.05 -42.73 12.23
N ASP A 71 27.49 -42.51 13.47
CA ASP A 71 28.68 -43.11 14.08
C ASP A 71 28.23 -44.44 14.71
N GLU A 72 28.26 -45.53 13.95
CA GLU A 72 28.16 -46.88 14.52
C GLU A 72 29.58 -47.44 14.65
N GLY A 73 30.21 -47.06 15.76
CA GLY A 73 31.43 -47.68 16.26
C GLY A 73 31.16 -49.07 16.84
N ASP A 74 31.72 -50.07 16.15
CA ASP A 74 32.41 -51.27 16.64
C ASP A 74 32.34 -51.62 18.15
N THR A 75 31.62 -52.72 18.45
CA THR A 75 31.81 -53.82 19.46
C THR A 75 32.20 -53.47 20.93
N PRO A 76 32.22 -54.38 21.97
CA PRO A 76 31.99 -55.84 22.02
C PRO A 76 31.15 -56.36 23.24
N PHE A 77 31.06 -57.70 23.32
CA PHE A 77 30.65 -58.62 24.41
C PHE A 77 29.24 -59.23 24.35
#